data_AF-A0A7C8MHE2-F1
#
_entry.id   AF-A0A7C8MHE2-F1
#
_cell.length_a   1.000
_cell.length_b   1.000
_cell.length_c   1.000
_cell.angle_alpha   90.00
_cell.angle_beta   90.00
_cell.angle_gamma   90.00
#
_symmetry.space_group_name_H-M   'P 1'
#
loop_
_entity.id
_entity.type
_entity.pdbx_description
1 polymer ?
#
loop_
_entity_poly.entity_id
_entity_poly.type
_entity_poly.pdbx_seq_one_letter_code
_entity_poly.pdbx_strand_id
1 'polypeptide(L)'
;LVSAGRLRPVIARRGVTCYFDTQAEAGETCDNMSASWGISVEEFTKLNPGLTCPNLQAGKSYCVVGEYTDDGGQTTLPPSPTATSARPTTPPASTIRTSTIRTSTIRTSTSTTTPPNPSNSPAMPGIVENCDRFHKVQSGDGCDSIAQKNGITTAQFKSWNTEINASCSNLWLDYYVCVRVPGATTPPTTTTTGPSPSNSPLMPGVVGNCNRFHKVQSGDGCDSIAQKSGISNAQLKSWNTEINASCSNLWLDYYICIGVPGSVPTTPPPTPSNSPALPGAVSNCNKWYKIRSGDSCDNVAAKNTITVAQLRRFNTQINSSCNNLLVDYYACVGTPNAATPMPGIVSGCTRYYQVVSGDSCDAIASKASITVANFRRWNTAVNAGCSNLWLDALVCTKA
;
A
#
# COMPACT_ATOMS: atom_id res chain seq x y z
N LEU A 1 19.44 -43.25 -63.22
CA LEU A 1 19.52 -41.93 -62.54
C LEU A 1 18.27 -41.81 -61.68
N VAL A 2 18.31 -42.28 -60.42
CA VAL A 2 18.47 -41.47 -59.19
C VAL A 2 17.34 -40.43 -59.10
N SER A 3 16.46 -40.38 -58.09
CA SER A 3 16.27 -41.18 -56.88
C SER A 3 14.86 -40.89 -56.37
N ALA A 4 14.20 -41.91 -55.81
CA ALA A 4 12.98 -41.75 -55.04
C ALA A 4 13.31 -40.99 -53.73
N GLY A 5 12.97 -39.71 -53.69
CA GLY A 5 12.87 -38.96 -52.45
C GLY A 5 11.66 -39.47 -51.67
N ARG A 6 11.88 -40.48 -50.81
CA ARG A 6 10.93 -40.85 -49.76
C ARG A 6 10.51 -39.57 -49.05
N LEU A 7 9.22 -39.25 -49.10
CA LEU A 7 8.58 -38.48 -48.04
C LEU A 7 8.86 -39.26 -46.76
N ARG A 8 9.90 -38.83 -46.03
CA ARG A 8 10.04 -39.20 -44.64
C ARG A 8 8.74 -38.72 -43.99
N PRO A 9 8.02 -39.57 -43.24
CA PRO A 9 7.03 -39.03 -42.33
C PRO A 9 7.81 -38.03 -41.47
N VAL A 10 7.44 -36.75 -41.53
CA VAL A 10 7.80 -35.85 -40.45
C VAL A 10 7.13 -36.48 -39.25
N ILE A 11 7.95 -37.16 -38.46
CA ILE A 11 7.58 -37.74 -37.18
C ILE A 11 6.89 -36.60 -36.46
N ALA A 12 5.58 -36.68 -36.35
CA ALA A 12 4.81 -35.82 -35.49
C ALA A 12 5.32 -36.11 -34.09
N ARG A 13 6.32 -35.36 -33.62
CA ARG A 13 6.69 -35.34 -32.20
C ARG A 13 5.60 -34.54 -31.48
N ARG A 14 4.42 -35.15 -31.44
CA ARG A 14 3.34 -34.83 -30.52
C ARG A 14 3.80 -35.29 -29.15
N GLY A 15 3.70 -34.40 -28.19
CA GLY A 15 3.75 -34.81 -26.81
C GLY A 15 3.41 -33.70 -25.87
N VAL A 16 3.69 -32.45 -26.23
CA VAL A 16 3.44 -31.31 -25.34
C VAL A 16 2.08 -30.67 -25.57
N THR A 17 1.24 -30.68 -24.54
CA THR A 17 0.09 -29.79 -24.41
C THR A 17 0.45 -28.68 -23.45
N CYS A 18 0.67 -27.47 -23.97
CA CYS A 18 0.93 -26.33 -23.11
C CYS A 18 -0.37 -25.74 -22.56
N TYR A 19 -0.46 -25.59 -21.25
CA TYR A 19 -1.56 -24.90 -20.58
C TYR A 19 -1.22 -23.46 -20.24
N PHE A 20 0.07 -23.16 -20.03
CA PHE A 20 0.53 -21.80 -19.79
C PHE A 20 1.94 -21.58 -20.34
N ASP A 21 2.08 -20.54 -21.16
CA ASP A 21 3.36 -20.03 -21.63
C ASP A 21 3.60 -18.59 -21.16
N THR A 22 4.87 -18.25 -20.99
CA THR A 22 5.31 -16.88 -20.69
C THR A 22 6.48 -16.48 -21.58
N GLN A 23 6.60 -15.19 -21.88
CA GLN A 23 7.71 -14.68 -22.68
C GLN A 23 8.96 -14.53 -21.84
N ALA A 24 10.11 -14.93 -22.40
CA ALA A 24 11.39 -14.74 -21.73
C ALA A 24 11.85 -13.27 -21.80
N GLU A 25 12.36 -12.74 -20.69
CA GLU A 25 12.94 -11.40 -20.61
C GLU A 25 14.40 -11.36 -21.15
N ALA A 26 14.93 -10.15 -21.38
CA ALA A 26 16.30 -9.99 -21.84
C ALA A 26 17.31 -10.47 -20.79
N GLY A 27 18.06 -11.52 -21.12
CA GLY A 27 19.06 -12.13 -20.22
C GLY A 27 18.51 -13.26 -19.33
N GLU A 28 17.26 -13.66 -19.50
CA GLU A 28 16.68 -14.78 -18.77
C GLU A 28 17.25 -16.13 -19.23
N THR A 29 17.48 -17.04 -18.27
CA THR A 29 18.02 -18.39 -18.51
C THR A 29 16.99 -19.46 -18.19
N CYS A 30 17.21 -20.67 -18.69
CA CYS A 30 16.36 -21.82 -18.32
C CYS A 30 16.28 -22.03 -16.80
N ASP A 31 17.38 -21.85 -16.07
CA ASP A 31 17.43 -22.02 -14.62
C ASP A 31 16.51 -21.03 -13.88
N ASN A 32 16.60 -19.74 -14.23
CA ASN A 32 15.78 -18.72 -13.56
C ASN A 32 14.30 -18.84 -13.93
N MET A 33 14.00 -19.12 -15.21
CA MET A 33 12.63 -19.33 -15.67
C MET A 33 12.03 -20.57 -15.01
N SER A 34 12.67 -21.73 -15.10
CA SER A 34 12.16 -22.97 -14.50
C SER A 34 11.99 -22.87 -12.98
N ALA A 35 12.94 -22.23 -12.27
CA ALA A 35 12.83 -22.00 -10.83
C ALA A 35 11.68 -21.07 -10.45
N SER A 36 11.43 -20.00 -11.24
CA SER A 36 10.31 -19.07 -11.04
C SER A 36 8.95 -19.77 -11.12
N TRP A 37 8.88 -20.85 -11.91
CA TRP A 37 7.69 -21.67 -12.10
C TRP A 37 7.70 -22.97 -11.30
N GLY A 38 8.69 -23.17 -10.43
CA GLY A 38 8.76 -24.34 -9.54
C GLY A 38 8.97 -25.67 -10.26
N ILE A 39 9.56 -25.66 -11.47
CA ILE A 39 9.84 -26.85 -12.28
C ILE A 39 11.34 -27.04 -12.49
N SER A 40 11.77 -28.27 -12.79
CA SER A 40 13.19 -28.53 -13.10
C SER A 40 13.55 -28.05 -14.51
N VAL A 41 14.83 -27.71 -14.76
CA VAL A 41 15.30 -27.38 -16.11
C VAL A 41 15.05 -28.53 -17.09
N GLU A 42 15.16 -29.78 -16.63
CA GLU A 42 14.88 -30.96 -17.45
C GLU A 42 13.41 -31.02 -17.87
N GLU A 43 12.48 -30.81 -16.92
CA GLU A 43 11.05 -30.73 -17.18
C GLU A 43 10.68 -29.56 -18.09
N PHE A 44 11.28 -28.40 -17.86
CA PHE A 44 11.14 -27.23 -18.72
C PHE A 44 11.61 -27.51 -20.17
N THR A 45 12.70 -28.26 -20.37
CA THR A 45 13.13 -28.68 -21.72
C THR A 45 12.20 -29.72 -22.37
N LYS A 46 11.51 -30.55 -21.58
CA LYS A 46 10.51 -31.50 -22.09
C LYS A 46 9.21 -30.80 -22.51
N LEU A 47 8.83 -29.74 -21.81
CA LEU A 47 7.74 -28.83 -22.20
C LEU A 47 8.10 -27.94 -23.40
N ASN A 48 9.39 -27.75 -23.70
CA ASN A 48 9.85 -26.92 -24.82
C ASN A 48 10.79 -27.69 -25.76
N PRO A 49 10.28 -28.67 -26.54
CA PRO A 49 11.11 -29.48 -27.42
C PRO A 49 11.91 -28.62 -28.42
N GLY A 50 13.21 -28.84 -28.48
CA GLY A 50 14.14 -28.08 -29.33
C GLY A 50 14.77 -26.87 -28.64
N LEU A 51 14.42 -26.55 -27.39
CA LEU A 51 15.17 -25.60 -26.56
C LEU A 51 16.53 -26.18 -26.17
N THR A 52 17.59 -25.39 -26.34
CA THR A 52 18.95 -25.70 -25.84
C THR A 52 19.31 -24.74 -24.72
N CYS A 53 19.29 -25.24 -23.48
CA CYS A 53 19.71 -24.46 -22.31
C CYS A 53 21.23 -24.21 -22.31
N PRO A 54 21.71 -23.10 -21.71
CA PRO A 54 21.00 -22.21 -20.79
C PRO A 54 20.21 -21.06 -21.43
N ASN A 55 20.31 -20.87 -22.75
CA ASN A 55 19.89 -19.62 -23.39
C ASN A 55 18.40 -19.60 -23.74
N LEU A 56 17.69 -18.56 -23.29
CA LEU A 56 16.37 -18.20 -23.80
C LEU A 56 16.46 -17.03 -24.78
N GLN A 57 15.55 -17.00 -25.74
CA GLN A 57 15.41 -15.91 -26.68
C GLN A 57 14.47 -14.87 -26.09
N ALA A 58 14.97 -13.66 -25.83
CA ALA A 58 14.16 -12.56 -25.32
C ALA A 58 12.94 -12.31 -26.22
N GLY A 59 11.76 -12.19 -25.61
CA GLY A 59 10.47 -12.01 -26.29
C GLY A 59 9.86 -13.28 -26.86
N LYS A 60 10.50 -14.45 -26.73
CA LYS A 60 9.93 -15.73 -27.15
C LYS A 60 9.14 -16.36 -26.00
N SER A 61 7.94 -16.87 -26.30
CA SER A 61 7.12 -17.64 -25.36
C SER A 61 7.68 -19.04 -25.12
N TYR A 62 7.71 -19.43 -23.85
CA TYR A 62 8.09 -20.76 -23.39
C TYR A 62 7.00 -21.34 -22.49
N CYS A 63 6.68 -22.61 -22.72
CA CYS A 63 5.72 -23.34 -21.93
C CYS A 63 6.28 -23.63 -20.54
N VAL A 64 5.58 -23.21 -19.50
CA VAL A 64 5.97 -23.38 -18.09
C VAL A 64 4.97 -24.23 -17.31
N VAL A 65 3.77 -24.44 -17.87
CA VAL A 65 2.79 -25.40 -17.35
C VAL A 65 2.21 -26.18 -18.54
N GLY A 66 2.31 -27.50 -18.51
CA GLY A 66 1.82 -28.36 -19.58
C GLY A 66 1.94 -29.84 -19.23
N GLU A 67 1.42 -30.69 -20.09
CA GLU A 67 1.70 -32.13 -20.08
C GLU A 67 2.65 -32.44 -21.22
N TYR A 68 3.62 -33.35 -20.99
CA TYR A 68 4.39 -33.96 -22.07
C TYR A 68 4.29 -35.49 -21.99
N THR A 69 4.16 -36.13 -23.16
CA THR A 69 4.35 -37.58 -23.28
C THR A 69 5.81 -37.86 -23.60
N ASP A 70 6.46 -38.65 -22.75
CA ASP A 70 7.80 -39.14 -23.04
C ASP A 70 7.80 -40.25 -24.11
N ASP A 71 8.99 -40.62 -24.60
CA ASP A 71 9.18 -41.70 -25.58
C ASP A 71 8.75 -43.09 -25.04
N GLY A 72 8.40 -43.19 -23.75
CA GLY A 72 7.87 -44.39 -23.09
C GLY A 72 6.33 -44.43 -23.01
N GLY A 73 5.64 -43.40 -23.49
CA GLY A 73 4.18 -43.29 -23.45
C GLY A 73 3.62 -42.93 -22.06
N GLN A 74 4.47 -42.47 -21.15
CA GLN A 74 4.07 -42.01 -19.83
C GLN A 74 3.73 -40.51 -19.89
N THR A 75 2.48 -40.18 -19.60
CA THR A 75 2.05 -38.78 -19.44
C THR A 75 2.49 -38.29 -18.07
N THR A 76 3.29 -37.23 -18.05
CA THR A 76 3.60 -36.52 -16.80
C THR A 76 2.53 -35.46 -16.56
N LEU A 77 1.89 -35.54 -15.40
CA LEU A 77 0.88 -34.58 -14.96
C LEU A 77 1.57 -33.27 -14.56
N PRO A 78 0.88 -32.11 -14.70
CA PRO A 78 1.45 -30.82 -14.31
C PRO A 78 1.94 -30.84 -12.86
N PRO A 79 3.06 -30.16 -12.56
CA PRO A 79 3.69 -30.22 -11.26
C PRO A 79 2.73 -29.74 -10.16
N SER A 80 2.40 -30.64 -9.25
CA SER A 80 1.62 -30.38 -8.05
C SER A 80 2.58 -30.03 -6.90
N PRO A 81 2.31 -29.02 -6.05
CA PRO A 81 3.21 -28.65 -4.96
C PRO A 81 3.31 -29.79 -3.94
N THR A 82 4.46 -30.47 -3.91
CA THR A 82 4.72 -31.62 -3.05
C THR A 82 5.04 -31.17 -1.63
N ALA A 83 4.11 -31.43 -0.69
CA ALA A 83 4.38 -31.30 0.75
C ALA A 83 5.00 -32.60 1.29
N THR A 84 6.15 -32.47 1.95
CA THR A 84 6.86 -33.57 2.63
C THR A 84 6.32 -33.77 4.04
N SER A 85 5.92 -35.01 4.37
CA SER A 85 6.12 -35.72 5.67
C SER A 85 4.89 -36.36 6.34
N ALA A 86 5.09 -37.65 6.67
CA ALA A 86 4.54 -38.49 7.75
C ALA A 86 3.12 -39.10 7.69
N ARG A 87 3.13 -40.39 7.30
CA ARG A 87 2.17 -41.51 7.50
C ARG A 87 1.54 -41.56 8.93
N PRO A 88 0.25 -41.94 9.10
CA PRO A 88 -0.09 -43.32 9.52
C PRO A 88 -1.30 -43.97 8.78
N THR A 89 -1.11 -45.25 8.43
CA THR A 89 -2.02 -46.43 8.39
C THR A 89 -3.50 -46.35 7.95
N THR A 90 -3.77 -47.09 6.86
CA THR A 90 -4.99 -47.79 6.38
C THR A 90 -5.63 -48.78 7.40
N PRO A 91 -6.72 -49.57 7.13
CA PRO A 91 -7.67 -49.72 5.96
C PRO A 91 -9.17 -49.93 6.41
N PRO A 92 -10.13 -50.56 5.65
CA PRO A 92 -10.38 -50.61 4.20
C PRO A 92 -11.85 -50.33 3.75
N ALA A 93 -11.97 -50.12 2.43
CA ALA A 93 -12.99 -50.61 1.48
C ALA A 93 -14.50 -50.35 1.70
N SER A 94 -15.13 -49.73 0.68
CA SER A 94 -16.26 -50.38 0.01
C SER A 94 -16.36 -50.00 -1.46
N THR A 95 -16.26 -51.04 -2.27
CA THR A 95 -16.55 -51.21 -3.69
C THR A 95 -18.04 -50.91 -3.98
N ILE A 96 -18.39 -50.46 -5.20
CA ILE A 96 -19.36 -51.11 -6.13
C ILE A 96 -20.00 -50.16 -7.20
N ARG A 97 -19.84 -50.63 -8.45
CA ARG A 97 -20.69 -50.58 -9.67
C ARG A 97 -21.00 -49.27 -10.41
N THR A 98 -20.26 -49.12 -11.51
CA THR A 98 -20.74 -49.30 -12.90
C THR A 98 -22.26 -49.31 -13.16
N SER A 99 -22.71 -48.37 -13.98
CA SER A 99 -23.85 -48.58 -14.89
C SER A 99 -23.64 -47.83 -16.21
N THR A 100 -23.25 -48.60 -17.22
CA THR A 100 -23.30 -48.28 -18.65
C THR A 100 -24.73 -48.26 -19.16
N ILE A 101 -25.15 -47.19 -19.86
CA ILE A 101 -26.17 -47.28 -20.92
C ILE A 101 -25.70 -46.46 -22.14
N ARG A 102 -25.83 -47.10 -23.30
CA ARG A 102 -25.43 -46.70 -24.65
C ARG A 102 -26.38 -45.67 -25.29
N THR A 103 -25.76 -44.76 -26.03
CA THR A 103 -26.07 -44.28 -27.41
C THR A 103 -27.51 -43.90 -27.79
N SER A 104 -27.72 -42.63 -28.17
CA SER A 104 -28.22 -42.27 -29.51
C SER A 104 -28.17 -40.75 -29.75
N THR A 105 -27.50 -40.36 -30.84
CA THR A 105 -27.52 -39.05 -31.47
C THR A 105 -28.87 -38.77 -32.12
N ILE A 106 -29.55 -37.69 -31.72
CA ILE A 106 -30.52 -36.99 -32.57
C ILE A 106 -30.30 -35.49 -32.41
N ARG A 107 -30.00 -34.86 -33.54
CA ARG A 107 -29.82 -33.43 -33.74
C ARG A 107 -31.20 -32.80 -33.86
N THR A 108 -31.57 -31.92 -32.93
CA THR A 108 -32.77 -31.09 -33.04
C THR A 108 -32.48 -29.73 -32.40
N SER A 109 -32.44 -28.71 -33.25
CA SER A 109 -32.38 -27.30 -32.87
C SER A 109 -33.70 -26.88 -32.25
N THR A 110 -33.68 -26.52 -30.96
CA THR A 110 -34.80 -25.88 -30.28
C THR A 110 -34.24 -24.79 -29.36
N SER A 111 -34.42 -23.55 -29.79
CA SER A 111 -34.16 -22.34 -29.02
C SER A 111 -35.10 -22.30 -27.81
N THR A 112 -34.56 -22.63 -26.65
CA THR A 112 -35.19 -22.40 -25.35
C THR A 112 -34.40 -21.32 -24.64
N THR A 113 -35.00 -20.14 -24.54
CA THR A 113 -34.49 -18.99 -23.80
C THR A 113 -34.66 -19.26 -22.31
N THR A 114 -33.68 -19.96 -21.74
CA THR A 114 -33.42 -19.95 -20.29
C THR A 114 -32.64 -18.67 -19.97
N PRO A 115 -32.99 -17.90 -18.93
CA PRO A 115 -32.18 -16.77 -18.48
C PRO A 115 -30.75 -17.25 -18.19
N PRO A 116 -29.71 -16.45 -18.49
CA PRO A 116 -28.32 -16.90 -18.31
C PRO A 116 -28.09 -17.18 -16.82
N ASN A 117 -27.86 -18.46 -16.50
CA ASN A 117 -27.09 -18.83 -15.33
C ASN A 117 -25.79 -18.01 -15.39
N PRO A 118 -25.32 -17.34 -14.31
CA PRO A 118 -24.12 -16.53 -14.40
C PRO A 118 -22.98 -17.46 -14.83
N SER A 119 -22.53 -17.30 -16.07
CA SER A 119 -21.44 -18.08 -16.64
C SER A 119 -20.19 -17.75 -15.83
N ASN A 120 -19.87 -18.60 -14.85
CA ASN A 120 -18.67 -18.58 -14.02
C ASN A 120 -17.44 -19.03 -14.82
N SER A 121 -17.31 -18.55 -16.06
CA SER A 121 -16.24 -18.86 -17.00
C SER A 121 -15.63 -17.54 -17.53
N PRO A 122 -14.30 -17.43 -17.58
CA PRO A 122 -13.34 -18.45 -17.17
C PRO A 122 -13.19 -18.51 -15.63
N ALA A 123 -13.13 -19.72 -15.07
CA ALA A 123 -12.97 -19.94 -13.62
C ALA A 123 -11.50 -20.24 -13.31
N MET A 124 -11.00 -19.79 -12.15
CA MET A 124 -9.67 -20.21 -11.70
C MET A 124 -9.63 -21.72 -11.42
N PRO A 125 -8.48 -22.38 -11.64
CA PRO A 125 -8.26 -23.74 -11.19
C PRO A 125 -8.47 -23.89 -9.67
N GLY A 126 -8.79 -25.09 -9.20
CA GLY A 126 -8.92 -25.38 -7.76
C GLY A 126 -10.20 -24.90 -7.09
N ILE A 127 -11.18 -24.40 -7.83
CA ILE A 127 -12.50 -24.12 -7.26
C ILE A 127 -13.18 -25.43 -6.86
N VAL A 128 -13.69 -25.48 -5.63
CA VAL A 128 -14.49 -26.60 -5.14
C VAL A 128 -15.74 -26.83 -5.99
N GLU A 129 -16.06 -28.11 -6.23
CA GLU A 129 -17.16 -28.51 -7.12
C GLU A 129 -18.54 -28.01 -6.67
N ASN A 130 -18.74 -27.88 -5.36
CA ASN A 130 -20.01 -27.44 -4.78
C ASN A 130 -20.09 -25.92 -4.62
N CYS A 131 -19.31 -25.13 -5.36
CA CYS A 131 -19.42 -23.68 -5.32
C CYS A 131 -20.75 -23.19 -5.92
N ASP A 132 -21.51 -22.40 -5.16
CA ASP A 132 -22.80 -21.85 -5.60
C ASP A 132 -22.82 -20.31 -5.72
N ARG A 133 -21.71 -19.64 -5.38
CA ARG A 133 -21.50 -18.21 -5.63
C ARG A 133 -20.06 -17.91 -5.97
N PHE A 134 -19.87 -17.09 -7.01
CA PHE A 134 -18.55 -16.73 -7.54
C PHE A 134 -18.30 -15.22 -7.43
N HIS A 135 -17.04 -14.84 -7.27
CA HIS A 135 -16.55 -13.47 -7.36
C HIS A 135 -15.61 -13.37 -8.57
N LYS A 136 -15.81 -12.36 -9.42
CA LYS A 136 -14.93 -12.08 -10.55
C LYS A 136 -13.75 -11.23 -10.06
N VAL A 137 -12.53 -11.73 -10.21
CA VAL A 137 -11.31 -11.03 -9.81
C VAL A 137 -11.13 -9.76 -10.65
N GLN A 138 -10.99 -8.63 -9.97
CA GLN A 138 -10.76 -7.30 -10.54
C GLN A 138 -9.36 -6.78 -10.17
N SER A 139 -8.90 -5.73 -10.85
CA SER A 139 -7.65 -5.07 -10.50
C SER A 139 -7.70 -4.54 -9.07
N GLY A 140 -6.71 -4.94 -8.26
CA GLY A 140 -6.68 -4.65 -6.82
C GLY A 140 -7.40 -5.67 -5.94
N ASP A 141 -7.93 -6.77 -6.47
CA ASP A 141 -8.43 -7.83 -5.60
C ASP A 141 -7.30 -8.64 -4.94
N GLY A 142 -7.54 -9.04 -3.69
CA GLY A 142 -6.71 -9.96 -2.91
C GLY A 142 -7.61 -10.93 -2.14
N CYS A 143 -7.05 -12.01 -1.60
CA CYS A 143 -7.83 -13.05 -0.91
C CYS A 143 -8.65 -12.47 0.23
N ASP A 144 -8.03 -11.58 1.01
CA ASP A 144 -8.66 -10.98 2.18
C ASP A 144 -9.76 -10.00 1.79
N SER A 145 -9.55 -9.18 0.75
CA SER A 145 -10.56 -8.23 0.27
C SER A 145 -11.76 -8.96 -0.35
N ILE A 146 -11.52 -10.04 -1.08
CA ILE A 146 -12.58 -10.91 -1.61
C ILE A 146 -13.34 -11.61 -0.47
N ALA A 147 -12.62 -12.20 0.49
CA ALA A 147 -13.21 -12.90 1.62
C ALA A 147 -14.08 -11.97 2.47
N GLN A 148 -13.56 -10.77 2.80
CA GLN A 148 -14.29 -9.76 3.55
C GLN A 148 -15.54 -9.29 2.81
N LYS A 149 -15.44 -8.99 1.50
CA LYS A 149 -16.58 -8.58 0.66
C LYS A 149 -17.70 -9.62 0.66
N ASN A 150 -17.37 -10.88 0.90
CA ASN A 150 -18.30 -12.00 0.87
C ASN A 150 -18.69 -12.52 2.26
N GLY A 151 -18.21 -11.91 3.33
CA GLY A 151 -18.54 -12.28 4.71
C GLY A 151 -17.97 -13.63 5.14
N ILE A 152 -16.83 -14.03 4.58
CA ILE A 152 -16.15 -15.31 4.84
C ILE A 152 -14.72 -15.06 5.32
N THR A 153 -14.08 -16.05 5.96
CA THR A 153 -12.65 -15.93 6.32
C THR A 153 -11.76 -16.19 5.10
N THR A 154 -10.55 -15.64 5.10
CA THR A 154 -9.52 -15.98 4.11
C THR A 154 -9.22 -17.47 4.08
N ALA A 155 -9.27 -18.14 5.23
CA ALA A 155 -9.12 -19.59 5.33
C ALA A 155 -10.26 -20.32 4.60
N GLN A 156 -11.51 -19.90 4.78
CA GLN A 156 -12.66 -20.44 4.03
C GLN A 156 -12.52 -20.16 2.53
N PHE A 157 -12.18 -18.93 2.14
CA PHE A 157 -11.96 -18.56 0.75
C PHE A 157 -10.88 -19.44 0.10
N LYS A 158 -9.71 -19.60 0.74
CA LYS A 158 -8.63 -20.47 0.23
C LYS A 158 -9.02 -21.95 0.26
N SER A 159 -9.81 -22.40 1.23
CA SER A 159 -10.33 -23.79 1.25
C SER A 159 -11.30 -24.09 0.10
N TRP A 160 -11.96 -23.08 -0.45
CA TRP A 160 -12.85 -23.21 -1.61
C TRP A 160 -12.16 -22.97 -2.95
N ASN A 161 -10.91 -22.51 -2.93
CA ASN A 161 -10.10 -22.17 -4.09
C ASN A 161 -8.67 -22.68 -3.86
N THR A 162 -8.49 -24.00 -3.93
CA THR A 162 -7.32 -24.71 -3.42
C THR A 162 -6.02 -24.40 -4.14
N GLU A 163 -6.10 -23.88 -5.36
CA GLU A 163 -4.93 -23.48 -6.17
C GLU A 163 -4.50 -22.02 -5.91
N ILE A 164 -5.19 -21.28 -5.03
CA ILE A 164 -4.72 -19.97 -4.61
C ILE A 164 -3.59 -20.13 -3.60
N ASN A 165 -2.43 -19.54 -3.90
CA ASN A 165 -1.24 -19.68 -3.08
C ASN A 165 -1.35 -18.94 -1.74
N ALA A 166 -0.42 -19.24 -0.83
CA ALA A 166 -0.39 -18.64 0.50
C ALA A 166 -0.31 -17.11 0.47
N SER A 167 0.47 -16.55 -0.48
CA SER A 167 0.66 -15.11 -0.68
C SER A 167 -0.50 -14.42 -1.41
N CYS A 168 -1.50 -15.17 -1.87
CA CYS A 168 -2.57 -14.69 -2.74
C CYS A 168 -2.11 -13.92 -3.99
N SER A 169 -0.92 -14.23 -4.50
CA SER A 169 -0.29 -13.51 -5.61
C SER A 169 -0.69 -14.05 -6.99
N ASN A 170 -1.47 -15.14 -7.03
CA ASN A 170 -1.86 -15.84 -8.25
C ASN A 170 -3.36 -15.72 -8.56
N LEU A 171 -4.01 -14.64 -8.13
CA LEU A 171 -5.36 -14.30 -8.59
C LEU A 171 -5.31 -13.79 -10.04
N TRP A 172 -6.03 -14.46 -10.95
CA TRP A 172 -6.06 -14.07 -12.36
C TRP A 172 -7.14 -13.03 -12.62
N LEU A 173 -6.73 -11.88 -13.16
CA LEU A 173 -7.67 -10.83 -13.54
C LEU A 173 -8.72 -11.37 -14.51
N ASP A 174 -9.97 -10.97 -14.28
CA ASP A 174 -11.15 -11.39 -15.04
C ASP A 174 -11.59 -12.85 -14.89
N TYR A 175 -10.94 -13.65 -14.03
CA TYR A 175 -11.38 -15.00 -13.71
C TYR A 175 -12.30 -15.04 -12.48
N TYR A 176 -13.12 -16.08 -12.38
CA TYR A 176 -14.01 -16.30 -11.24
C TYR A 176 -13.34 -17.17 -10.17
N VAL A 177 -13.62 -16.84 -8.90
CA VAL A 177 -13.23 -17.61 -7.70
C VAL A 177 -14.46 -17.90 -6.85
N CYS A 178 -14.44 -18.98 -6.08
CA CYS A 178 -15.53 -19.38 -5.19
C CYS A 178 -15.60 -18.53 -3.93
N VAL A 179 -16.80 -18.05 -3.60
CA VAL A 179 -17.05 -17.23 -2.40
C VAL A 179 -18.26 -17.70 -1.61
N ARG A 180 -18.83 -18.85 -1.96
CA ARG A 180 -19.85 -19.55 -1.16
C ARG A 180 -20.01 -21.00 -1.62
N VAL A 181 -20.17 -21.88 -0.65
CA VAL A 181 -20.66 -23.26 -0.84
C VAL A 181 -21.95 -23.47 -0.03
N PRO A 182 -22.88 -24.34 -0.47
CA PRO A 182 -24.07 -24.69 0.28
C PRO A 182 -23.73 -25.25 1.67
N GLY A 183 -24.42 -24.78 2.72
CA GLY A 183 -24.24 -25.27 4.09
C GLY A 183 -23.04 -24.69 4.84
N ALA A 184 -22.24 -23.80 4.22
CA ALA A 184 -21.20 -23.08 4.95
C ALA A 184 -21.82 -22.16 6.01
N THR A 185 -21.57 -22.46 7.28
CA THR A 185 -21.84 -21.52 8.36
C THR A 185 -20.82 -20.39 8.27
N THR A 186 -21.28 -19.17 8.05
CA THR A 186 -20.44 -17.99 8.28
C THR A 186 -19.99 -18.03 9.75
N PRO A 187 -18.70 -17.77 10.06
CA PRO A 187 -18.29 -17.57 11.44
C PRO A 187 -19.20 -16.52 12.08
N PRO A 188 -19.46 -16.58 13.39
CA PRO A 188 -20.21 -15.53 14.06
C PRO A 188 -19.53 -14.20 13.75
N THR A 189 -20.17 -13.41 12.89
CA THR A 189 -19.85 -12.01 12.75
C THR A 189 -20.11 -11.46 14.14
N THR A 190 -19.09 -10.95 14.82
CA THR A 190 -19.32 -10.07 15.95
C THR A 190 -20.02 -8.83 15.38
N THR A 191 -21.34 -8.89 15.32
CA THR A 191 -22.22 -7.82 14.91
C THR A 191 -22.19 -6.78 16.01
N THR A 192 -21.12 -6.00 16.08
CA THR A 192 -21.19 -4.69 16.72
C THR A 192 -22.01 -3.80 15.79
N THR A 193 -23.20 -3.41 16.26
CA THR A 193 -24.15 -2.47 15.65
C THR A 193 -23.59 -1.05 15.52
N GLY A 194 -22.42 -0.90 14.91
CA GLY A 194 -21.79 0.38 14.58
C GLY A 194 -21.82 0.63 13.07
N PRO A 195 -21.92 1.90 12.62
CA PRO A 195 -21.87 2.24 11.20
C PRO A 195 -20.55 1.74 10.59
N SER A 196 -20.65 1.04 9.46
CA SER A 196 -19.51 0.59 8.64
C SER A 196 -18.56 1.77 8.38
N PRO A 197 -17.26 1.69 8.71
CA PRO A 197 -16.33 2.74 8.34
C PRO A 197 -16.20 2.75 6.81
N SER A 198 -16.37 3.95 6.22
CA SER A 198 -16.29 4.27 4.79
C SER A 198 -14.91 4.03 4.14
N ASN A 199 -14.02 3.27 4.78
CA ASN A 199 -12.62 3.13 4.41
C ASN A 199 -12.38 1.77 3.73
N SER A 200 -12.47 1.76 2.41
CA SER A 200 -12.13 0.63 1.54
C SER A 200 -11.19 1.11 0.42
N PRO A 201 -10.20 0.31 -0.02
CA PRO A 201 -9.88 -1.06 0.42
C PRO A 201 -9.00 -1.12 1.67
N LEU A 202 -9.16 -2.15 2.50
CA LEU A 202 -8.32 -2.42 3.69
C LEU A 202 -7.16 -3.35 3.34
N MET A 203 -6.01 -3.16 3.97
CA MET A 203 -4.91 -4.14 3.86
C MET A 203 -5.29 -5.48 4.55
N PRO A 204 -4.73 -6.60 4.04
CA PRO A 204 -4.70 -7.87 4.75
C PRO A 204 -4.29 -7.75 6.22
N GLY A 205 -4.90 -8.56 7.09
CA GLY A 205 -4.56 -8.62 8.51
C GLY A 205 -5.02 -7.44 9.39
N VAL A 206 -5.81 -6.50 8.86
CA VAL A 206 -6.44 -5.45 9.67
C VAL A 206 -7.41 -6.08 10.68
N VAL A 207 -7.23 -5.78 11.97
CA VAL A 207 -8.08 -6.33 13.04
C VAL A 207 -9.53 -5.84 12.94
N GLY A 208 -10.48 -6.73 13.23
CA GLY A 208 -11.92 -6.44 13.08
C GLY A 208 -12.48 -5.39 14.05
N ASN A 209 -11.80 -5.11 15.15
CA ASN A 209 -12.18 -4.08 16.12
C ASN A 209 -11.54 -2.72 15.83
N CYS A 210 -10.98 -2.51 14.63
CA CYS A 210 -10.39 -1.23 14.27
C CYS A 210 -11.44 -0.11 14.20
N ASN A 211 -11.18 1.01 14.88
CA ASN A 211 -12.04 2.19 14.87
C ASN A 211 -11.36 3.46 14.31
N ARG A 212 -10.07 3.39 13.97
CA ARG A 212 -9.31 4.47 13.31
C ARG A 212 -8.45 3.88 12.20
N PHE A 213 -8.48 4.50 11.03
CA PHE A 213 -7.77 4.00 9.85
C PHE A 213 -6.84 5.06 9.26
N HIS A 214 -5.72 4.61 8.67
CA HIS A 214 -4.79 5.44 7.90
C HIS A 214 -4.71 4.90 6.48
N LYS A 215 -4.89 5.77 5.48
CA LYS A 215 -4.70 5.44 4.06
C LYS A 215 -3.22 5.58 3.71
N VAL A 216 -2.57 4.49 3.30
CA VAL A 216 -1.16 4.46 2.92
C VAL A 216 -0.94 5.32 1.67
N GLN A 217 0.00 6.25 1.75
CA GLN A 217 0.42 7.15 0.68
C GLN A 217 1.87 6.88 0.27
N SER A 218 2.29 7.43 -0.89
CA SER A 218 3.69 7.35 -1.31
C SER A 218 4.61 8.05 -0.30
N GLY A 219 5.66 7.35 0.13
CA GLY A 219 6.59 7.80 1.18
C GLY A 219 6.19 7.43 2.61
N ASP A 220 5.06 6.74 2.80
CA ASP A 220 4.70 6.22 4.12
C ASP A 220 5.53 4.99 4.50
N GLY A 221 5.83 4.88 5.79
CA GLY A 221 6.41 3.70 6.43
C GLY A 221 5.81 3.50 7.82
N CYS A 222 6.02 2.35 8.44
CA CYS A 222 5.43 2.05 9.76
C CYS A 222 5.82 3.11 10.79
N ASP A 223 7.09 3.54 10.80
CA ASP A 223 7.57 4.56 11.71
C ASP A 223 6.80 5.88 11.52
N SER A 224 6.69 6.38 10.28
CA SER A 224 6.01 7.65 10.02
C SER A 224 4.51 7.59 10.32
N ILE A 225 3.87 6.45 10.04
CA ILE A 225 2.44 6.24 10.31
C ILE A 225 2.18 6.11 11.82
N ALA A 226 2.96 5.28 12.52
CA ALA A 226 2.84 5.08 13.95
C ALA A 226 3.09 6.39 14.70
N GLN A 227 4.13 7.12 14.28
CA GLN A 227 4.48 8.44 14.79
C GLN A 227 3.32 9.44 14.62
N LYS A 228 2.79 9.56 13.40
CA LYS A 228 1.67 10.46 13.08
C LYS A 228 0.39 10.09 13.82
N SER A 229 0.21 8.81 14.13
CA SER A 229 -1.00 8.28 14.79
C SER A 229 -0.91 8.27 16.32
N GLY A 230 0.28 8.55 16.88
CA GLY A 230 0.53 8.55 18.33
C GLY A 230 0.54 7.15 18.94
N ILE A 231 1.01 6.14 18.20
CA ILE A 231 1.04 4.73 18.60
C ILE A 231 2.44 4.15 18.42
N SER A 232 2.72 2.99 19.01
CA SER A 232 3.98 2.27 18.76
C SER A 232 3.91 1.42 17.49
N ASN A 233 5.06 1.11 16.88
CA ASN A 233 5.13 0.11 15.80
C ASN A 233 4.60 -1.25 16.23
N ALA A 234 4.76 -1.60 17.51
CA ALA A 234 4.23 -2.83 18.07
C ALA A 234 2.70 -2.83 18.05
N GLN A 235 2.07 -1.73 18.47
CA GLN A 235 0.61 -1.56 18.35
C GLN A 235 0.16 -1.59 16.90
N LEU A 236 0.82 -0.82 16.02
CA LEU A 236 0.49 -0.78 14.60
C LEU A 236 0.53 -2.20 13.98
N LYS A 237 1.59 -2.98 14.23
CA LYS A 237 1.70 -4.35 13.74
C LYS A 237 0.73 -5.32 14.43
N SER A 238 0.40 -5.12 15.70
CA SER A 238 -0.60 -5.94 16.40
C SER A 238 -2.02 -5.75 15.85
N TRP A 239 -2.32 -4.59 15.25
CA TRP A 239 -3.61 -4.29 14.64
C TRP A 239 -3.63 -4.55 13.12
N ASN A 240 -2.48 -4.88 12.54
CA ASN A 240 -2.30 -5.14 11.12
C ASN A 240 -1.35 -6.34 10.98
N THR A 241 -1.87 -7.54 11.23
CA THR A 241 -1.06 -8.74 11.48
C THR A 241 -0.22 -9.20 10.29
N GLU A 242 -0.55 -8.75 9.09
CA GLU A 242 0.16 -9.07 7.85
C GLU A 242 1.23 -8.03 7.47
N ILE A 243 1.41 -6.95 8.25
CA ILE A 243 2.55 -6.04 8.06
C ILE A 243 3.82 -6.74 8.53
N ASN A 244 4.79 -6.87 7.62
CA ASN A 244 6.03 -7.59 7.91
C ASN A 244 6.97 -6.80 8.85
N ALA A 245 8.02 -7.49 9.34
CA ALA A 245 8.96 -6.89 10.29
C ALA A 245 9.66 -5.64 9.73
N SER A 246 10.01 -5.64 8.45
CA SER A 246 10.68 -4.53 7.73
C SER A 246 9.74 -3.41 7.31
N CYS A 247 8.42 -3.56 7.51
CA CYS A 247 7.39 -2.65 6.99
C CYS A 247 7.48 -2.36 5.48
N SER A 248 8.00 -3.31 4.71
CA SER A 248 8.24 -3.14 3.27
C SER A 248 7.04 -3.52 2.40
N ASN A 249 5.94 -3.97 3.01
CA ASN A 249 4.77 -4.51 2.31
C ASN A 249 3.50 -3.66 2.51
N LEU A 250 3.63 -2.35 2.75
CA LEU A 250 2.50 -1.43 2.77
C LEU A 250 1.98 -1.21 1.34
N TRP A 251 0.68 -1.35 1.14
CA TRP A 251 0.05 -1.19 -0.18
C TRP A 251 -0.47 0.24 -0.33
N LEU A 252 0.01 0.93 -1.37
CA LEU A 252 -0.46 2.27 -1.70
C LEU A 252 -1.98 2.29 -1.89
N ASP A 253 -2.61 3.35 -1.39
CA ASP A 253 -4.04 3.58 -1.42
C ASP A 253 -4.94 2.63 -0.61
N TYR A 254 -4.33 1.71 0.16
CA TYR A 254 -5.04 0.86 1.10
C TYR A 254 -5.07 1.45 2.51
N TYR A 255 -6.07 1.06 3.28
CA TYR A 255 -6.22 1.47 4.66
C TYR A 255 -5.67 0.43 5.64
N ILE A 256 -4.91 0.88 6.63
CA ILE A 256 -4.45 0.09 7.76
C ILE A 256 -5.05 0.59 9.07
N CYS A 257 -5.12 -0.26 10.08
CA CYS A 257 -5.60 0.10 11.39
C CYS A 257 -4.59 0.92 12.19
N ILE A 258 -5.02 2.04 12.75
CA ILE A 258 -4.22 2.90 13.63
C ILE A 258 -4.90 3.16 14.99
N GLY A 259 -5.94 2.40 15.32
CA GLY A 259 -6.59 2.48 16.62
C GLY A 259 -7.71 1.46 16.80
N VAL A 260 -7.83 0.98 18.04
CA VAL A 260 -8.92 0.11 18.50
C VAL A 260 -9.54 0.71 19.76
N PRO A 261 -10.80 0.39 20.11
CA PRO A 261 -11.43 0.85 21.35
C PRO A 261 -10.58 0.53 22.58
N GLY A 262 -10.38 1.53 23.45
CA GLY A 262 -9.63 1.37 24.69
C GLY A 262 -8.09 1.42 24.54
N SER A 263 -7.55 1.56 23.33
CA SER A 263 -6.11 1.80 23.16
C SER A 263 -5.74 3.19 23.68
N VAL A 264 -4.98 3.24 24.78
CA VAL A 264 -4.31 4.47 25.18
C VAL A 264 -3.08 4.70 24.29
N PRO A 265 -2.79 5.93 23.87
CA PRO A 265 -1.51 6.26 23.22
C PRO A 265 -0.36 5.81 24.13
N THR A 266 0.38 4.78 23.72
CA THR A 266 1.50 4.25 24.53
C THR A 266 2.75 5.11 24.43
N THR A 267 2.72 6.09 23.53
CA THR A 267 3.74 7.10 23.34
C THR A 267 3.07 8.45 23.57
N PRO A 268 3.65 9.37 24.38
CA PRO A 268 3.34 10.78 24.23
C PRO A 268 3.46 11.09 22.74
N PRO A 269 2.60 11.94 22.14
CA PRO A 269 2.74 12.32 20.75
C PRO A 269 4.23 12.62 20.52
N PRO A 270 4.87 11.95 19.55
CA PRO A 270 6.28 12.14 19.28
C PRO A 270 6.45 13.64 19.13
N THR A 271 7.22 14.24 20.03
CA THR A 271 7.64 15.62 19.89
C THR A 271 8.11 15.73 18.45
N PRO A 272 7.58 16.66 17.63
CA PRO A 272 7.97 16.78 16.24
C PRO A 272 9.50 16.74 16.19
N SER A 273 10.04 15.64 15.69
CA SER A 273 11.47 15.45 15.63
C SER A 273 11.92 16.33 14.50
N ASN A 274 12.52 17.47 14.85
CA ASN A 274 13.01 18.46 13.91
C ASN A 274 14.35 17.98 13.31
N SER A 275 14.38 16.71 12.89
CA SER A 275 15.56 16.00 12.41
C SER A 275 15.28 15.38 11.03
N PRO A 276 16.19 15.52 10.05
CA PRO A 276 17.42 16.30 10.16
C PRO A 276 17.14 17.81 10.14
N ALA A 277 17.77 18.56 11.05
CA ALA A 277 17.74 20.02 11.05
C ALA A 277 18.72 20.56 10.00
N LEU A 278 18.43 21.71 9.39
CA LEU A 278 19.40 22.39 8.54
C LEU A 278 20.71 22.63 9.31
N PRO A 279 21.87 22.47 8.65
CA PRO A 279 23.14 22.84 9.26
C PRO A 279 23.10 24.27 9.83
N GLY A 280 23.60 24.42 11.06
CA GLY A 280 23.60 25.71 11.76
C GLY A 280 22.25 26.14 12.35
N ALA A 281 21.22 25.28 12.34
CA ALA A 281 19.99 25.55 13.09
C ALA A 281 20.31 25.76 14.59
N VAL A 282 19.80 26.86 15.15
CA VAL A 282 20.05 27.24 16.55
C VAL A 282 19.41 26.24 17.53
N SER A 283 20.08 25.98 18.65
CA SER A 283 19.65 24.98 19.64
C SER A 283 18.38 25.36 20.41
N ASN A 284 18.09 26.66 20.53
CA ASN A 284 16.91 27.19 21.22
C ASN A 284 15.70 27.38 20.28
N CYS A 285 15.65 26.66 19.17
CA CYS A 285 14.54 26.76 18.25
C CYS A 285 13.24 26.18 18.83
N ASN A 286 12.15 26.95 18.84
CA ASN A 286 10.83 26.52 19.31
C ASN A 286 9.78 26.43 18.21
N LYS A 287 10.11 26.88 16.98
CA LYS A 287 9.24 26.76 15.81
C LYS A 287 10.06 26.32 14.60
N TRP A 288 9.63 25.21 13.99
CA TRP A 288 10.34 24.57 12.91
C TRP A 288 9.50 24.50 11.64
N TYR A 289 10.16 24.57 10.49
CA TYR A 289 9.53 24.50 9.18
C TYR A 289 10.26 23.46 8.32
N LYS A 290 9.51 22.48 7.79
CA LYS A 290 10.07 21.47 6.88
C LYS A 290 10.21 22.06 5.48
N ILE A 291 11.44 22.10 4.97
CA ILE A 291 11.77 22.56 3.62
C ILE A 291 11.22 21.59 2.58
N ARG A 292 10.50 22.12 1.58
CA ARG A 292 9.91 21.39 0.46
C ARG A 292 10.59 21.78 -0.86
N SER A 293 10.41 20.96 -1.88
CA SER A 293 10.83 21.31 -3.24
C SER A 293 10.16 22.63 -3.68
N GLY A 294 10.96 23.59 -4.14
CA GLY A 294 10.50 24.93 -4.54
C GLY A 294 10.49 25.98 -3.42
N ASP A 295 10.87 25.64 -2.18
CA ASP A 295 11.04 26.63 -1.12
C ASP A 295 12.27 27.53 -1.37
N SER A 296 12.12 28.81 -1.06
CA SER A 296 13.17 29.85 -1.10
C SER A 296 13.24 30.54 0.26
N CYS A 297 14.32 31.26 0.57
CA CYS A 297 14.36 32.04 1.82
C CYS A 297 13.19 33.00 1.94
N ASP A 298 12.84 33.69 0.85
CA ASP A 298 11.79 34.71 0.85
C ASP A 298 10.42 34.10 1.18
N ASN A 299 10.06 32.98 0.53
CA ASN A 299 8.76 32.37 0.77
C ASN A 299 8.68 31.68 2.14
N VAL A 300 9.76 31.05 2.61
CA VAL A 300 9.84 30.42 3.93
C VAL A 300 9.76 31.49 5.02
N ALA A 301 10.48 32.59 4.87
CA ALA A 301 10.47 33.70 5.81
C ALA A 301 9.08 34.36 5.88
N ALA A 302 8.50 34.71 4.72
CA ALA A 302 7.17 35.31 4.64
C ALA A 302 6.08 34.43 5.26
N LYS A 303 6.08 33.13 4.94
CA LYS A 303 5.12 32.15 5.47
C LYS A 303 5.19 31.96 6.98
N ASN A 304 6.36 32.22 7.57
CA ASN A 304 6.57 32.13 9.01
C ASN A 304 6.58 33.48 9.72
N THR A 305 6.27 34.57 8.99
CA THR A 305 6.20 35.94 9.50
C THR A 305 7.53 36.41 10.12
N ILE A 306 8.64 35.99 9.52
CA ILE A 306 10.00 36.41 9.87
C ILE A 306 10.67 37.05 8.65
N THR A 307 11.77 37.77 8.84
CA THR A 307 12.62 38.27 7.74
C THR A 307 13.61 37.21 7.27
N VAL A 308 14.11 37.31 6.03
CA VAL A 308 15.21 36.45 5.54
C VAL A 308 16.46 36.57 6.43
N ALA A 309 16.72 37.76 6.98
CA ALA A 309 17.81 37.97 7.93
C ALA A 309 17.62 37.15 9.22
N GLN A 310 16.39 37.10 9.76
CA GLN A 310 16.05 36.25 10.91
C GLN A 310 16.15 34.76 10.56
N LEU A 311 15.66 34.33 9.39
CA LEU A 311 15.79 32.95 8.93
C LEU A 311 17.26 32.50 8.88
N ARG A 312 18.16 33.33 8.33
CA ARG A 312 19.62 33.07 8.33
C ARG A 312 20.24 33.14 9.72
N ARG A 313 19.73 33.99 10.61
CA ARG A 313 20.20 34.06 12.01
C ARG A 313 19.82 32.81 12.81
N PHE A 314 18.67 32.20 12.53
CA PHE A 314 18.22 30.98 13.17
C PHE A 314 18.85 29.72 12.55
N ASN A 315 19.42 29.83 11.35
CA ASN A 315 20.06 28.73 10.62
C ASN A 315 21.37 29.25 10.01
N THR A 316 22.41 29.32 10.85
CA THR A 316 23.63 30.11 10.60
C THR A 316 24.45 29.68 9.40
N GLN A 317 24.21 28.49 8.84
CA GLN A 317 24.87 28.03 7.61
C GLN A 317 24.05 28.24 6.33
N ILE A 318 22.86 28.85 6.38
CA ILE A 318 22.19 29.33 5.17
C ILE A 318 23.04 30.47 4.58
N ASN A 319 23.48 30.32 3.34
CA ASN A 319 24.38 31.27 2.72
C ASN A 319 23.64 32.55 2.26
N SER A 320 24.40 33.58 1.88
CA SER A 320 23.85 34.87 1.46
C SER A 320 22.95 34.77 0.22
N SER A 321 23.24 33.84 -0.68
CA SER A 321 22.49 33.56 -1.91
C SER A 321 21.25 32.69 -1.70
N CYS A 322 21.04 32.13 -0.51
CA CYS A 322 19.97 31.21 -0.15
C CYS A 322 19.73 30.07 -1.16
N ASN A 323 20.79 29.51 -1.73
CA ASN A 323 20.72 28.40 -2.68
C ASN A 323 21.07 27.03 -2.05
N ASN A 324 21.19 26.99 -0.72
CA ASN A 324 21.60 25.81 0.04
C ASN A 324 20.55 25.32 1.05
N LEU A 325 19.26 25.57 0.76
CA LEU A 325 18.17 24.94 1.48
C LEU A 325 18.07 23.46 1.08
N LEU A 326 18.15 22.56 2.07
CA LEU A 326 18.07 21.12 1.85
C LEU A 326 16.60 20.66 1.93
N VAL A 327 16.09 20.09 0.85
CA VAL A 327 14.73 19.51 0.83
C VAL A 327 14.63 18.40 1.88
N ASP A 328 13.48 18.31 2.54
CA ASP A 328 13.18 17.40 3.65
C ASP A 328 13.91 17.66 4.98
N TYR A 329 14.72 18.70 5.07
CA TYR A 329 15.30 19.18 6.33
C TYR A 329 14.39 20.18 7.03
N TYR A 330 14.57 20.34 8.34
CA TYR A 330 13.85 21.32 9.16
C TYR A 330 14.67 22.59 9.36
N ALA A 331 14.14 23.72 8.91
CA ALA A 331 14.66 25.04 9.21
C ALA A 331 14.07 25.57 10.52
N CYS A 332 14.90 26.18 11.36
CA CYS A 332 14.41 26.95 12.49
C CYS A 332 13.77 28.26 12.00
N VAL A 333 12.53 28.51 12.39
CA VAL A 333 11.76 29.70 11.99
C VAL A 333 11.21 30.48 13.18
N GLY A 334 11.60 30.09 14.40
CA GLY A 334 11.27 30.82 15.61
C GLY A 334 12.12 30.34 16.78
N THR A 335 12.46 31.30 17.65
CA THR A 335 13.05 31.05 18.96
C THR A 335 12.19 31.75 20.00
N PRO A 336 12.24 31.37 21.29
CA PRO A 336 11.46 31.99 22.37
C PRO A 336 11.63 33.52 22.53
N ASN A 337 12.62 34.13 21.85
CA ASN A 337 12.88 35.57 21.86
C ASN A 337 12.95 36.19 20.45
N ALA A 338 12.51 35.46 19.41
CA ALA A 338 12.48 35.95 18.04
C ALA A 338 11.24 36.80 17.82
N ALA A 339 11.23 38.00 18.38
CA ALA A 339 10.08 38.89 18.26
C ALA A 339 9.86 39.28 16.78
N THR A 340 8.62 39.14 16.28
CA THR A 340 8.25 39.39 14.88
C THR A 340 7.39 40.65 14.76
N PRO A 341 7.76 41.63 13.92
CA PRO A 341 6.93 42.80 13.65
C PRO A 341 5.52 42.40 13.24
N MET A 342 4.52 42.90 13.97
CA MET A 342 3.13 42.78 13.55
C MET A 342 2.94 43.55 12.22
N PRO A 343 2.08 43.07 11.30
CA PRO A 343 1.76 43.82 10.09
C PRO A 343 1.26 45.24 10.41
N GLY A 344 1.44 46.17 9.47
CA GLY A 344 0.94 47.54 9.62
C GLY A 344 1.71 48.43 10.60
N ILE A 345 2.91 48.04 11.02
CA ILE A 345 3.79 48.97 11.74
C ILE A 345 4.21 50.11 10.80
N VAL A 346 4.08 51.34 11.28
CA VAL A 346 4.49 52.54 10.53
C VAL A 346 6.00 52.54 10.27
N SER A 347 6.41 53.09 9.12
CA SER A 347 7.82 53.14 8.69
C SER A 347 8.73 53.97 9.59
N GLY A 348 8.18 54.87 10.41
CA GLY A 348 8.92 55.71 11.36
C GLY A 348 9.24 55.03 12.71
N CYS A 349 8.86 53.76 12.92
CA CYS A 349 8.98 53.16 14.24
C CYS A 349 10.44 53.09 14.74
N THR A 350 10.72 53.80 15.82
CA THR A 350 12.03 53.88 16.48
C THR A 350 12.12 53.09 17.78
N ARG A 351 10.99 52.65 18.35
CA ARG A 351 10.96 51.79 19.54
C ARG A 351 9.88 50.74 19.45
N TYR A 352 10.27 49.49 19.70
CA TYR A 352 9.40 48.33 19.67
C TYR A 352 9.15 47.79 21.08
N TYR A 353 7.99 47.19 21.26
CA TYR A 353 7.59 46.46 22.45
C TYR A 353 7.22 45.03 22.05
N GLN A 354 7.71 44.04 22.80
CA GLN A 354 7.37 42.63 22.60
C GLN A 354 6.13 42.29 23.44
N VAL A 355 5.05 41.88 22.78
CA VAL A 355 3.80 41.44 23.41
C VAL A 355 4.06 40.21 24.27
N VAL A 356 3.72 40.27 25.55
CA VAL A 356 3.78 39.13 26.48
C VAL A 356 2.38 38.64 26.84
N SER A 357 2.30 37.48 27.50
CA SER A 357 1.01 36.90 27.87
C SER A 357 0.26 37.82 28.84
N GLY A 358 -1.01 38.09 28.56
CA GLY A 358 -1.86 39.00 29.33
C GLY A 358 -1.81 40.47 28.92
N ASP A 359 -1.00 40.83 27.91
CA ASP A 359 -0.98 42.21 27.41
C ASP A 359 -2.28 42.59 26.69
N SER A 360 -2.67 43.87 26.83
CA SER A 360 -3.72 44.55 26.07
C SER A 360 -3.18 45.85 25.49
N CYS A 361 -3.89 46.46 24.55
CA CYS A 361 -3.51 47.76 23.98
C CYS A 361 -3.34 48.82 25.08
N ASP A 362 -4.26 48.85 26.04
CA ASP A 362 -4.23 49.79 27.17
C ASP A 362 -3.04 49.54 28.09
N ALA A 363 -2.73 48.26 28.39
CA ALA A 363 -1.58 47.89 29.21
C ALA A 363 -0.26 48.27 28.53
N ILE A 364 -0.11 47.95 27.24
CA ILE A 364 1.08 48.27 26.45
C ILE A 364 1.24 49.79 26.33
N ALA A 365 0.17 50.51 26.00
CA ALA A 365 0.19 51.96 25.86
C ALA A 365 0.58 52.64 27.19
N SER A 366 0.00 52.19 28.30
CA SER A 366 0.31 52.70 29.64
C SER A 366 1.79 52.44 30.01
N LYS A 367 2.28 51.22 29.79
CA LYS A 367 3.67 50.83 30.05
C LYS A 367 4.67 51.59 29.18
N ALA A 368 4.28 51.93 27.96
CA ALA A 368 5.07 52.76 27.05
C ALA A 368 4.89 54.28 27.27
N SER A 369 4.01 54.68 28.19
CA SER A 369 3.64 56.08 28.45
C SER A 369 3.11 56.82 27.20
N ILE A 370 2.23 56.16 26.45
CA ILE A 370 1.55 56.70 25.25
C ILE A 370 0.04 56.50 25.34
N THR A 371 -0.73 57.16 24.47
CA THR A 371 -2.17 56.90 24.34
C THR A 371 -2.44 55.68 23.46
N VAL A 372 -3.55 54.97 23.70
CA VAL A 372 -4.00 53.87 22.82
C VAL A 372 -4.24 54.36 21.38
N ALA A 373 -4.65 55.61 21.21
CA ALA A 373 -4.78 56.25 19.89
C ALA A 373 -3.43 56.32 19.16
N ASN A 374 -2.35 56.74 19.82
CA ASN A 374 -1.01 56.75 19.23
C ASN A 374 -0.51 55.32 18.97
N PHE A 375 -0.73 54.39 19.90
CA PHE A 375 -0.39 52.98 19.70
C PHE A 375 -1.04 52.40 18.45
N ARG A 376 -2.36 52.58 18.26
CA ARG A 376 -3.08 52.10 17.07
C ARG A 376 -2.66 52.83 15.79
N ARG A 377 -2.37 54.12 15.87
CA ARG A 377 -1.86 54.89 14.73
C ARG A 377 -0.52 54.36 14.22
N TRP A 378 0.34 53.87 15.11
CA TRP A 378 1.64 53.29 14.75
C TRP A 378 1.59 51.80 14.40
N ASN A 379 0.47 51.12 14.68
CA ASN A 379 0.27 49.69 14.47
C ASN A 379 -1.07 49.47 13.75
N THR A 380 -1.14 49.83 12.47
CA THR A 380 -2.40 49.98 11.73
C THR A 380 -3.16 48.67 11.49
N ALA A 381 -2.51 47.51 11.62
CA ALA A 381 -3.20 46.22 11.55
C ALA A 381 -3.75 45.74 12.90
N VAL A 382 -3.45 46.42 14.03
CA VAL A 382 -4.07 46.10 15.33
C VAL A 382 -5.52 46.58 15.31
N ASN A 383 -6.45 45.66 15.58
CA ASN A 383 -7.87 45.94 15.48
C ASN A 383 -8.39 46.79 16.66
N ALA A 384 -9.59 47.35 16.49
CA ALA A 384 -10.19 48.22 17.51
C ALA A 384 -10.53 47.51 18.83
N GLY A 385 -10.60 46.17 18.84
CA GLY A 385 -10.79 45.36 20.03
C GLY A 385 -9.50 44.89 20.69
N CYS A 386 -8.33 45.21 20.12
CA CYS A 386 -7.03 44.68 20.50
C CYS A 386 -6.93 43.14 20.58
N SER A 387 -7.83 42.43 19.92
CA SER A 387 -7.96 40.98 20.06
C SER A 387 -7.01 40.19 19.16
N ASN A 388 -6.30 40.87 18.26
CA ASN A 388 -5.40 40.24 17.30
C ASN A 388 -3.91 40.43 17.65
N LEU A 389 -3.59 40.90 18.87
CA LEU A 389 -2.23 40.79 19.39
C LEU A 389 -1.89 39.31 19.62
N TRP A 390 -0.83 38.82 19.00
CA TRP A 390 -0.29 37.50 19.28
C TRP A 390 0.93 37.60 20.21
N LEU A 391 1.13 36.56 21.02
CA LEU A 391 2.28 36.44 21.92
C LEU A 391 3.59 36.60 21.12
N ASP A 392 4.55 37.31 21.69
CA ASP A 392 5.88 37.61 21.15
C ASP A 392 5.91 38.50 19.89
N ALA A 393 4.78 39.11 19.50
CA ALA A 393 4.77 40.14 18.45
C ALA A 393 5.61 41.36 18.87
N LEU A 394 6.32 41.97 17.92
CA LEU A 394 6.78 43.35 18.07
C LEU A 394 5.67 44.30 17.61
N VAL A 395 5.37 45.28 18.45
CA VAL A 395 4.49 46.41 18.16
C VAL A 395 5.23 47.72 18.40
N CYS A 396 4.90 48.74 17.64
CA CYS A 396 5.50 50.06 17.75
C CYS A 396 5.01 50.83 18.98
N THR A 397 5.94 51.39 19.76
CA THR A 397 5.63 52.25 20.92
C THR A 397 6.32 53.61 20.87
N LYS A 398 7.02 53.90 19.78
CA LYS A 398 7.55 55.22 19.43
C LYS A 398 7.81 55.26 17.93
N ALA A 399 7.27 56.25 17.22
CA ALA A 399 7.50 56.48 15.81
C ALA A 399 7.80 57.95 15.53
#